data_AF-A0A2D4GKT7-F1
#
_entry.id   AF-A0A2D4GKT7-F1
#
_cell.length_a   1.000
_cell.length_b   1.000
_cell.length_c   1.000
_cell.angle_alpha   90.00
_cell.angle_beta   90.00
_cell.angle_gamma   90.00
#
_symmetry.space_group_name_H-M   'P 1'
#
loop_
_entity.id
_entity.type
_entity.pdbx_description
1 polymer ?
#
loop_
_entity_poly.entity_id
_entity_poly.type
_entity_poly.pdbx_seq_one_letter_code
_entity_poly.pdbx_strand_id
1 'polypeptide(L)'
;VHGGVQSIQSVEMEPNSVQWVGSPCGLHGPYIFYKAFQLHLDGRARILSLGDFFFVRCRAEDPICIAELQLLWEERTSRQLLSSSKLYFLPEDTPQGRRSDHGEDEVIAASEKVTVKLEDLAQWARTDISKWKRGLRDEAFTPLELRKDGQREALSRFRQSTHNSGLNFKDILKEKADLGECSFGSCVRWLLRLLRGPIFLGFS
;
A
#
# COMPACT_ATOMS: atom_id res chain seq x y z
N VAL A 1 -41.66 1.43 -40.69
CA VAL A 1 -40.24 1.39 -40.30
C VAL A 1 -40.11 2.17 -39.00
N HIS A 2 -40.25 1.52 -37.85
CA HIS A 2 -40.03 2.13 -36.53
C HIS A 2 -38.72 1.58 -35.99
N GLY A 3 -37.63 2.31 -36.22
CA GLY A 3 -36.30 1.96 -35.74
C GLY A 3 -36.21 2.20 -34.25
N GLY A 4 -36.08 1.13 -33.48
CA GLY A 4 -35.68 1.18 -32.09
C GLY A 4 -34.21 1.58 -32.00
N VAL A 5 -33.93 2.71 -31.37
CA VAL A 5 -32.60 3.02 -30.87
C VAL A 5 -32.52 2.40 -29.48
N GLN A 6 -31.94 1.21 -29.40
CA GLN A 6 -31.54 0.64 -28.11
C GLN A 6 -30.50 1.56 -27.50
N SER A 7 -30.88 2.17 -26.39
CA SER A 7 -29.98 2.93 -25.53
C SER A 7 -28.85 1.99 -25.11
N ILE A 8 -27.64 2.26 -25.59
CA ILE A 8 -26.42 1.62 -25.11
C ILE A 8 -26.30 2.07 -23.66
N GLN A 9 -26.71 1.22 -22.72
CA GLN A 9 -26.37 1.38 -21.32
C GLN A 9 -24.84 1.41 -21.26
N SER A 10 -24.31 2.60 -21.04
CA SER A 10 -22.93 2.76 -20.60
C SER A 10 -22.86 1.97 -19.31
N VAL A 11 -22.10 0.88 -19.30
CA VAL A 11 -21.77 0.16 -18.07
C VAL A 11 -21.01 1.18 -17.23
N GLU A 12 -21.70 1.80 -16.29
CA GLU A 12 -21.09 2.58 -15.23
C GLU A 12 -20.11 1.62 -14.54
N MET A 13 -18.81 1.77 -14.82
CA MET A 13 -17.79 1.10 -14.02
C MET A 13 -17.94 1.67 -12.62
N GLU A 14 -18.45 0.86 -11.69
CA GLU A 14 -18.45 1.16 -10.26
C GLU A 14 -17.04 1.62 -9.86
N PRO A 15 -16.84 2.91 -9.53
CA PRO A 15 -15.51 3.53 -9.53
C PRO A 15 -14.58 3.04 -8.42
N ASN A 16 -15.03 2.10 -7.57
CA ASN A 16 -14.30 1.59 -6.42
C ASN A 16 -14.34 0.06 -6.28
N SER A 17 -14.48 -0.69 -7.38
CA SER A 17 -14.44 -2.15 -7.29
C SER A 17 -13.08 -2.64 -6.75
N VAL A 18 -13.13 -3.25 -5.56
CA VAL A 18 -12.00 -3.89 -4.88
C VAL A 18 -12.14 -5.40 -5.00
N GLN A 19 -11.05 -6.10 -5.32
CA GLN A 19 -11.07 -7.55 -5.56
C GLN A 19 -9.84 -8.24 -4.98
N TRP A 20 -10.01 -9.45 -4.45
CA TRP A 20 -8.88 -10.26 -3.98
C TRP A 20 -7.96 -10.66 -5.15
N VAL A 21 -6.65 -10.72 -4.88
CA VAL A 21 -5.65 -11.15 -5.86
C VAL A 21 -4.92 -12.38 -5.34
N GLY A 22 -4.96 -13.44 -6.15
CA GLY A 22 -4.41 -14.74 -5.80
C GLY A 22 -5.33 -15.57 -4.90
N SER A 23 -4.90 -16.79 -4.63
CA SER A 23 -5.67 -17.73 -3.81
C SER A 23 -5.64 -17.35 -2.31
N PRO A 24 -6.68 -17.71 -1.53
CA PRO A 24 -6.64 -17.63 -0.08
C PRO A 24 -5.39 -18.30 0.49
N CYS A 25 -4.81 -17.71 1.51
CA CYS A 25 -3.60 -18.23 2.17
C CYS A 25 -3.84 -18.78 3.57
N GLY A 26 -5.07 -18.67 4.10
CA GLY A 26 -5.41 -19.19 5.41
C GLY A 26 -6.90 -19.15 5.68
N LEU A 27 -7.33 -19.98 6.63
CA LEU A 27 -8.70 -20.03 7.14
C LEU A 27 -8.65 -20.12 8.67
N HIS A 28 -9.44 -19.30 9.37
CA HIS A 28 -9.60 -19.40 10.81
C HIS A 28 -11.04 -19.04 11.20
N GLY A 29 -11.81 -20.04 11.62
CA GLY A 29 -13.22 -19.85 11.94
C GLY A 29 -14.00 -19.27 10.74
N PRO A 30 -14.71 -18.14 10.90
CA PRO A 30 -15.45 -17.49 9.82
C PRO A 30 -14.58 -16.64 8.89
N TYR A 31 -13.26 -16.56 9.13
CA TYR A 31 -12.37 -15.66 8.42
C TYR A 31 -11.54 -16.39 7.35
N ILE A 32 -11.44 -15.78 6.17
CA ILE A 32 -10.58 -16.20 5.05
C ILE A 32 -9.48 -15.17 4.87
N PHE A 33 -8.21 -15.58 4.87
CA PHE A 33 -7.08 -14.67 4.75
C PHE A 33 -6.52 -14.62 3.33
N TYR A 34 -6.12 -13.42 2.94
CA TYR A 34 -5.56 -13.14 1.62
C TYR A 34 -4.22 -12.42 1.75
N LYS A 35 -3.48 -12.39 0.64
CA LYS A 35 -2.14 -11.79 0.58
C LYS A 35 -2.13 -10.46 -0.16
N ALA A 36 -3.13 -10.20 -1.00
CA ALA A 36 -3.24 -8.98 -1.79
C ALA A 36 -4.67 -8.72 -2.25
N PHE A 37 -4.95 -7.47 -2.59
CA PHE A 37 -6.16 -7.05 -3.28
C PHE A 37 -5.81 -6.03 -4.35
N GLN A 38 -6.67 -5.94 -5.37
CA GLN A 38 -6.63 -4.93 -6.41
C GLN A 38 -7.65 -3.84 -6.07
N LEU A 39 -7.29 -2.60 -6.34
CA LEU A 39 -8.15 -1.42 -6.30
C LEU A 39 -7.89 -0.54 -7.52
N HIS A 40 -8.79 0.41 -7.77
CA HIS A 40 -8.57 1.44 -8.77
C HIS A 40 -8.15 2.74 -8.08
N LEU A 41 -7.00 3.29 -8.47
CA LEU A 41 -6.50 4.59 -8.01
C LEU A 41 -6.22 5.45 -9.23
N ASP A 42 -6.85 6.63 -9.29
CA ASP A 42 -6.77 7.59 -10.41
C ASP A 42 -6.97 6.95 -11.79
N GLY A 43 -7.99 6.09 -11.90
CA GLY A 43 -8.34 5.40 -13.13
C GLY A 43 -7.37 4.28 -13.53
N ARG A 44 -6.42 3.89 -12.68
CA ARG A 44 -5.51 2.75 -12.91
C ARG A 44 -5.71 1.67 -11.87
N ALA A 45 -5.77 0.42 -12.31
CA ALA A 45 -5.72 -0.73 -11.42
C ALA A 45 -4.36 -0.76 -10.69
N ARG A 46 -4.41 -1.03 -9.38
CA ARG A 46 -3.26 -1.13 -8.48
C ARG A 46 -3.45 -2.32 -7.56
N ILE A 47 -2.40 -3.11 -7.31
CA ILE A 47 -2.40 -4.23 -6.38
C ILE A 47 -1.62 -3.85 -5.13
N LEU A 48 -2.28 -3.90 -3.98
CA LEU A 48 -1.66 -3.80 -2.67
C LEU A 48 -1.53 -5.19 -2.04
N SER A 49 -0.32 -5.54 -1.64
CA SER A 49 0.01 -6.80 -0.96
C SER A 49 0.48 -6.58 0.47
N LEU A 50 0.36 -7.61 1.33
CA LEU A 50 0.85 -7.56 2.70
C LEU A 50 2.33 -7.10 2.75
N GLY A 51 2.62 -6.17 3.66
CA GLY A 51 3.91 -5.52 3.80
C GLY A 51 4.17 -4.37 2.82
N ASP A 52 3.25 -4.08 1.90
CA ASP A 52 3.33 -2.88 1.08
C ASP A 52 3.05 -1.63 1.94
N PHE A 53 3.77 -0.57 1.59
CA PHE A 53 3.55 0.76 2.15
C PHE A 53 2.94 1.67 1.09
N PHE A 54 1.98 2.48 1.49
CA PHE A 54 1.25 3.38 0.61
C PHE A 54 0.76 4.61 1.38
N PHE A 55 0.50 5.69 0.66
CA PHE A 55 0.01 6.92 1.27
C PHE A 55 -1.50 6.85 1.45
N VAL A 56 -1.97 7.28 2.61
CA VAL A 56 -3.39 7.36 2.92
C VAL A 56 -3.73 8.72 3.52
N ARG A 57 -4.98 9.11 3.35
CA ARG A 57 -5.59 10.23 4.07
C ARG A 57 -6.94 9.76 4.59
N CYS A 58 -7.04 9.59 5.91
CA CYS A 58 -8.23 9.03 6.57
C CYS A 58 -9.46 9.95 6.45
N ARG A 59 -9.27 11.26 6.53
CA ARG A 59 -10.31 12.30 6.33
C ARG A 59 -9.78 13.47 5.52
N ALA A 60 -10.65 14.24 4.89
CA ALA A 60 -10.23 15.34 4.00
C ALA A 60 -9.35 16.38 4.70
N GLU A 61 -9.62 16.62 5.98
CA GLU A 61 -8.92 17.51 6.89
C GLU A 61 -7.64 16.93 7.50
N ASP A 62 -7.47 15.60 7.48
CA ASP A 62 -6.32 14.94 8.08
C ASP A 62 -5.07 15.09 7.20
N PRO A 63 -3.87 15.13 7.81
CA PRO A 63 -2.62 15.05 7.06
C PRO A 63 -2.50 13.72 6.31
N ILE A 64 -1.69 13.71 5.25
CA ILE A 64 -1.32 12.45 4.59
C ILE A 64 -0.38 11.70 5.52
N CYS A 65 -0.63 10.41 5.72
CA CYS A 65 0.26 9.51 6.44
C CYS A 65 0.59 8.28 5.60
N ILE A 66 1.56 7.48 6.07
CA ILE A 66 1.95 6.24 5.43
C ILE A 66 1.25 5.09 6.13
N ALA A 67 0.61 4.21 5.38
CA ALA A 67 0.08 2.95 5.87
C ALA A 67 0.98 1.79 5.43
N GLU A 68 1.24 0.85 6.34
CA GLU A 68 1.78 -0.47 6.04
C GLU A 68 0.65 -1.50 6.13
N LEU A 69 0.41 -2.24 5.06
CA LEU A 69 -0.63 -3.25 5.02
C LEU A 69 -0.22 -4.48 5.85
N GLN A 70 -0.92 -4.76 6.94
CA GLN A 70 -0.54 -5.80 7.90
C GLN A 70 -1.35 -7.09 7.74
N LEU A 71 -2.64 -6.98 7.44
CA LEU A 71 -3.54 -8.13 7.35
C LEU A 71 -4.68 -7.86 6.38
N LEU A 72 -5.12 -8.91 5.69
CA LEU A 72 -6.23 -8.90 4.75
C LEU A 72 -7.10 -10.13 4.98
N TRP A 73 -8.40 -9.93 5.16
CA TRP A 73 -9.32 -11.03 5.35
C TRP A 73 -10.74 -10.72 4.89
N GLU A 74 -11.48 -11.78 4.60
CA GLU A 74 -12.92 -11.77 4.39
C GLU A 74 -13.61 -12.39 5.60
N GLU A 75 -14.64 -11.74 6.13
CA GLU A 75 -15.56 -12.33 7.10
C GLU A 75 -16.73 -13.00 6.35
N ARG A 76 -16.82 -14.33 6.38
CA ARG A 76 -17.78 -15.11 5.59
C ARG A 76 -19.25 -14.83 5.91
N THR A 77 -19.55 -14.48 7.16
CA THR A 77 -20.93 -14.24 7.61
C THR A 77 -21.50 -12.96 7.00
N SER A 78 -20.71 -11.89 7.04
CA SER A 78 -21.09 -10.55 6.56
C SER A 78 -20.65 -10.28 5.12
N ARG A 79 -19.79 -11.15 4.56
CA ARG A 79 -19.07 -10.96 3.29
C ARG A 79 -18.27 -9.66 3.24
N GLN A 80 -17.83 -9.18 4.40
CA GLN A 80 -17.03 -7.96 4.49
C GLN A 80 -15.58 -8.26 4.15
N LEU A 81 -15.03 -7.44 3.25
CA LEU A 81 -13.61 -7.46 2.90
C LEU A 81 -12.90 -6.42 3.76
N LEU A 82 -11.97 -6.88 4.60
CA LEU A 82 -11.35 -6.09 5.64
C LEU A 82 -9.83 -6.07 5.49
N SER A 83 -9.26 -4.98 5.98
CA SER A 83 -7.82 -4.77 6.08
C SER A 83 -7.44 -4.26 7.46
N SER A 84 -6.24 -4.60 7.90
CA SER A 84 -5.59 -3.99 9.05
C SER A 84 -4.29 -3.35 8.57
N SER A 85 -4.06 -2.10 8.96
CA SER A 85 -2.88 -1.33 8.57
C SER A 85 -2.24 -0.66 9.78
N LYS A 86 -0.91 -0.59 9.78
CA LYS A 86 -0.15 0.22 10.74
C LYS A 86 0.13 1.59 10.11
N LEU A 87 -0.16 2.67 10.83
CA LEU A 87 0.00 4.02 10.33
C LEU A 87 1.31 4.65 10.84
N TYR A 88 1.92 5.48 10.00
CA TYR A 88 3.15 6.22 10.27
C TYR A 88 2.95 7.68 9.87
N PHE A 89 3.21 8.58 10.80
CA PHE A 89 2.99 10.02 10.66
C PHE A 89 4.31 10.76 10.63
N LEU A 90 4.34 11.93 9.99
CA LEU A 90 5.45 12.85 10.21
C LEU A 90 5.38 13.35 11.66
N PRO A 91 6.52 13.57 12.33
CA PRO A 91 6.53 14.17 13.66
C PRO A 91 5.74 15.48 13.76
N GLU A 92 5.73 16.28 12.69
CA GLU A 92 4.96 17.53 12.55
C GLU A 92 3.45 17.33 12.65
N ASP A 93 2.97 16.18 12.21
CA ASP A 93 1.56 15.81 12.20
C ASP A 93 1.14 15.13 13.51
N THR A 94 2.08 14.95 14.45
CA THR A 94 1.78 14.45 15.80
C THR A 94 1.49 15.60 16.75
N PRO A 95 0.65 15.40 17.79
CA PRO A 95 0.39 16.43 18.81
C PRO A 95 1.65 16.97 19.50
N GLN A 96 2.69 16.16 19.60
CA GLN A 96 3.98 16.53 20.20
C GLN A 96 4.85 17.39 19.27
N GLY A 97 4.54 17.39 17.97
CA GLY A 97 5.33 18.06 16.95
C GLY A 97 6.72 17.47 16.76
N ARG A 98 7.51 18.10 15.87
CA ARG A 98 8.92 17.76 15.70
C ARG A 98 9.75 18.28 16.87
N ARG A 99 10.54 17.39 17.47
CA ARG A 99 11.57 17.70 18.46
C ARG A 99 12.96 17.71 17.81
N SER A 100 13.93 18.33 18.47
CA SER A 100 15.31 18.48 17.96
C SER A 100 16.10 17.17 17.91
N ASP A 101 15.63 16.12 18.60
CA ASP A 101 16.18 14.77 18.57
C ASP A 101 15.67 13.92 17.39
N HIS A 102 14.65 14.39 16.66
CA HIS A 102 14.15 13.66 15.50
C HIS A 102 15.04 13.82 14.27
N GLY A 103 15.24 12.72 13.52
CA GLY A 103 15.97 12.69 12.26
C GLY A 103 15.23 13.40 11.10
N GLU A 104 15.98 13.71 10.03
CA GLU A 104 15.46 14.37 8.82
C GLU A 104 14.41 13.55 8.07
N ASP A 105 14.43 12.22 8.11
CA ASP A 105 13.44 11.38 7.42
C ASP A 105 12.66 10.48 8.40
N GLU A 106 12.66 10.86 9.67
CA GLU A 106 11.98 10.11 10.71
C GLU A 106 10.46 10.21 10.58
N VAL A 107 9.80 9.08 10.81
CA VAL A 107 8.34 8.94 10.92
C VAL A 107 7.98 8.27 12.24
N ILE A 108 6.87 8.69 12.82
CA ILE A 108 6.36 8.16 14.09
C ILE A 108 5.30 7.11 13.79
N ALA A 109 5.56 5.88 14.24
CA ALA A 109 4.59 4.81 14.14
C ALA A 109 3.46 5.00 15.16
N ALA A 110 2.21 4.92 14.70
CA ALA A 110 1.08 4.76 15.61
C ALA A 110 1.19 3.41 16.33
N SER A 111 0.87 3.42 17.63
CA SER A 111 0.83 2.21 18.45
C SER A 111 -0.28 1.27 18.00
N GLU A 112 -1.45 1.84 17.72
CA GLU A 112 -2.63 1.09 17.31
C GLU A 112 -2.68 0.88 15.80
N LYS A 113 -3.21 -0.28 15.40
CA LYS A 113 -3.51 -0.59 14.00
C LYS A 113 -4.92 -0.13 13.68
N VAL A 114 -5.11 0.38 12.46
CA VAL A 114 -6.45 0.70 11.95
C VAL A 114 -7.01 -0.48 11.20
N THR A 115 -8.27 -0.83 11.46
CA THR A 115 -9.00 -1.85 10.71
C THR A 115 -10.16 -1.19 9.97
N VAL A 116 -10.19 -1.36 8.65
CA VAL A 116 -11.22 -0.78 7.78
C VAL A 116 -11.61 -1.75 6.67
N LYS A 117 -12.76 -1.49 6.06
CA LYS A 117 -13.16 -2.20 4.85
C LYS A 117 -12.24 -1.82 3.68
N LEU A 118 -12.09 -2.73 2.73
CA LEU A 118 -11.29 -2.46 1.53
C LEU A 118 -11.84 -1.30 0.70
N GLU A 119 -13.16 -1.16 0.65
CA GLU A 119 -13.82 -0.04 -0.02
C GLU A 119 -13.40 1.31 0.57
N ASP A 120 -13.36 1.43 1.89
CA ASP A 120 -12.93 2.63 2.60
C ASP A 120 -11.42 2.86 2.43
N LEU A 121 -10.62 1.79 2.50
CA LEU A 121 -9.17 1.89 2.28
C LEU A 121 -8.83 2.40 0.88
N ALA A 122 -9.58 1.97 -0.14
CA ALA A 122 -9.43 2.45 -1.51
C ALA A 122 -9.76 3.95 -1.62
N GLN A 123 -10.77 4.43 -0.87
CA GLN A 123 -11.08 5.86 -0.77
C GLN A 123 -10.02 6.64 0.00
N TRP A 124 -9.27 6.03 0.90
CA TRP A 124 -8.23 6.68 1.68
C TRP A 124 -6.90 6.76 0.94
N ALA A 125 -6.60 5.78 0.09
CA ALA A 125 -5.34 5.70 -0.64
C ALA A 125 -5.14 6.92 -1.56
N ARG A 126 -3.94 7.48 -1.55
CA ARG A 126 -3.56 8.66 -2.34
C ARG A 126 -2.33 8.36 -3.17
N THR A 127 -2.33 8.90 -4.38
CA THR A 127 -1.15 8.94 -5.26
C THR A 127 -0.48 10.31 -5.26
N ASP A 128 -1.28 11.37 -5.03
CA ASP A 128 -0.79 12.73 -4.86
C ASP A 128 -0.13 12.89 -3.48
N ILE A 129 1.19 13.03 -3.53
CA ILE A 129 2.07 13.20 -2.38
C ILE A 129 2.64 14.62 -2.32
N SER A 130 2.08 15.58 -3.05
CA SER A 130 2.56 16.98 -3.11
C SER A 130 2.73 17.65 -1.73
N LYS A 131 1.98 17.20 -0.72
CA LYS A 131 2.08 17.69 0.66
C LYS A 131 3.12 16.97 1.52
N TRP A 132 3.65 15.83 1.07
CA TRP A 132 4.68 15.06 1.74
C TRP A 132 6.07 15.59 1.35
N LYS A 133 6.65 16.46 2.20
CA LYS A 133 7.85 17.24 1.87
C LYS A 133 9.17 16.59 2.27
N ARG A 134 9.17 15.31 2.68
CA ARG A 134 10.30 14.66 3.39
C ARG A 134 10.64 13.32 2.74
N GLY A 135 11.93 12.96 2.65
CA GLY A 135 12.37 11.73 1.96
C GLY A 135 12.14 11.68 0.44
N LEU A 136 11.49 12.68 -0.16
CA LEU A 136 11.27 12.79 -1.59
C LEU A 136 12.19 13.89 -2.16
N ARG A 137 13.45 13.55 -2.43
CA ARG A 137 14.28 14.44 -3.27
C ARG A 137 13.90 14.20 -4.73
N ASP A 138 13.46 15.30 -5.35
CA ASP A 138 12.97 15.46 -6.72
C ASP A 138 14.07 15.29 -7.78
N GLU A 139 14.93 14.28 -7.62
CA GLU A 139 15.77 13.83 -8.73
C GLU A 139 14.91 12.85 -9.51
N ALA A 140 14.28 13.39 -10.55
CA ALA A 140 13.55 12.67 -11.57
C ALA A 140 14.21 11.31 -11.85
N PHE A 141 13.63 10.24 -11.30
CA PHE A 141 13.93 8.88 -11.71
C PHE A 141 13.41 8.75 -13.14
N THR A 142 14.24 9.11 -14.11
CA THR A 142 13.97 8.83 -15.51
C THR A 142 13.71 7.32 -15.64
N PRO A 143 12.54 6.90 -16.14
CA PRO A 143 12.17 5.49 -16.29
C PRO A 143 13.11 4.65 -17.19
N LEU A 144 14.13 5.26 -17.79
CA LEU A 144 15.03 4.61 -18.74
C LEU A 144 16.16 3.78 -18.12
N GLU A 145 16.59 4.06 -16.90
CA GLU A 145 17.82 3.44 -16.34
C GLU A 145 17.55 2.12 -15.59
N LEU A 146 16.29 1.79 -15.27
CA LEU A 146 15.93 0.60 -14.49
C LEU A 146 15.40 -0.57 -15.35
N ARG A 147 15.78 -0.66 -16.63
CA ARG A 147 15.17 -1.66 -17.53
C ARG A 147 15.79 -3.07 -17.40
N LYS A 148 16.95 -3.26 -16.77
CA LYS A 148 17.63 -4.58 -16.84
C LYS A 148 18.18 -5.15 -15.52
N ASP A 149 18.74 -4.35 -14.62
CA ASP A 149 19.47 -4.92 -13.47
C ASP A 149 18.79 -4.72 -12.09
N GLY A 150 17.99 -3.66 -11.91
CA GLY A 150 17.40 -3.31 -10.62
C GLY A 150 16.16 -4.14 -10.21
N GLN A 151 15.42 -4.71 -11.16
CA GLN A 151 14.22 -5.50 -10.86
C GLN A 151 14.55 -6.78 -10.08
N ARG A 152 15.67 -7.44 -10.40
CA ARG A 152 16.08 -8.70 -9.77
C ARG A 152 16.48 -8.51 -8.31
N GLU A 153 17.17 -7.41 -8.01
CA GLU A 153 17.63 -7.06 -6.66
C GLU A 153 16.49 -6.51 -5.78
N ALA A 154 15.58 -5.72 -6.38
CA ALA A 154 14.35 -5.25 -5.74
C ALA A 154 13.41 -6.39 -5.35
N LEU A 155 13.20 -7.35 -6.27
CA LEU A 155 12.42 -8.56 -6.02
C LEU A 155 13.08 -9.44 -4.95
N SER A 156 14.41 -9.57 -4.94
CA SER A 156 15.10 -10.39 -3.94
C SER A 156 15.13 -9.74 -2.55
N ARG A 157 15.14 -8.41 -2.43
CA ARG A 157 14.95 -7.71 -1.15
C ARG A 157 13.50 -7.75 -0.66
N PHE A 158 12.50 -7.62 -1.55
CA PHE A 158 11.09 -7.89 -1.21
C PHE A 158 10.91 -9.31 -0.69
N ARG A 159 11.60 -10.27 -1.31
CA ARG A 159 11.62 -11.69 -0.94
C ARG A 159 12.29 -11.96 0.42
N GLN A 160 13.31 -11.19 0.81
CA GLN A 160 13.90 -11.27 2.16
C GLN A 160 13.02 -10.61 3.23
N SER A 161 12.34 -9.51 2.90
CA SER A 161 11.44 -8.79 3.81
C SER A 161 10.16 -9.57 4.17
N THR A 162 9.60 -10.32 3.22
CA THR A 162 8.41 -11.16 3.41
C THR A 162 8.73 -12.56 3.95
N HIS A 163 10.02 -12.93 4.07
CA HIS A 163 10.48 -14.28 4.40
C HIS A 163 10.19 -14.74 5.84
N ASN A 164 9.67 -13.86 6.71
CA ASN A 164 9.24 -14.23 8.07
C ASN A 164 7.76 -14.63 8.15
N SER A 165 7.00 -14.51 7.07
CA SER A 165 5.54 -14.80 7.07
C SER A 165 5.18 -16.24 6.69
N GLY A 166 6.09 -17.00 6.08
CA GLY A 166 5.78 -18.32 5.50
C GLY A 166 4.85 -18.28 4.28
N LEU A 167 4.44 -17.10 3.81
CA LEU A 167 3.50 -16.91 2.71
C LEU A 167 4.22 -16.89 1.35
N ASN A 168 3.62 -17.53 0.34
CA ASN A 168 4.13 -17.53 -1.03
C ASN A 168 3.45 -16.43 -1.87
N PHE A 169 4.23 -15.47 -2.38
CA PHE A 169 3.76 -14.32 -3.16
C PHE A 169 3.94 -14.44 -4.69
N LYS A 170 4.32 -15.62 -5.21
CA LYS A 170 4.64 -15.78 -6.64
C LYS A 170 3.48 -15.43 -7.57
N ASP A 171 2.27 -15.80 -7.18
CA ASP A 171 1.02 -15.47 -7.88
C ASP A 171 0.82 -13.96 -7.94
N ILE A 172 0.93 -13.26 -6.82
CA ILE A 172 0.76 -11.80 -6.74
C ILE A 172 1.82 -11.06 -7.57
N LEU A 173 3.06 -11.52 -7.53
CA LEU A 173 4.14 -10.90 -8.30
C LEU A 173 3.91 -11.03 -9.81
N LYS A 174 3.29 -12.13 -10.25
CA LYS A 174 2.90 -12.32 -11.63
C LYS A 174 1.79 -11.34 -12.02
N GLU A 175 0.72 -11.25 -11.22
CA GLU A 175 -0.39 -10.32 -11.45
C GLU A 175 0.07 -8.86 -11.48
N LYS A 176 0.97 -8.46 -10.57
CA LYS A 176 1.59 -7.13 -10.56
C LYS A 176 2.40 -6.85 -11.83
N ALA A 177 3.10 -7.86 -12.37
CA ALA A 177 3.86 -7.73 -13.61
C ALA A 177 2.94 -7.59 -14.83
N ASP A 178 1.84 -8.35 -14.85
CA ASP A 178 0.85 -8.32 -15.93
C ASP A 178 0.10 -6.97 -15.98
N LEU A 179 -0.11 -6.30 -14.83
CA LEU A 179 -0.65 -4.93 -14.76
C LEU A 179 0.36 -3.82 -15.12
N GLY A 180 1.65 -4.13 -15.29
CA GLY A 180 2.67 -3.14 -15.64
C GLY A 180 2.94 -2.09 -14.56
N GLU A 181 2.71 -2.41 -13.29
CA GLU A 181 2.89 -1.45 -12.20
C GLU A 181 4.37 -1.13 -11.93
N CYS A 182 4.77 0.13 -12.13
CA CYS A 182 5.94 0.68 -11.47
C CYS A 182 5.60 0.89 -9.98
N SER A 183 6.30 0.18 -9.09
CA SER A 183 5.98 0.18 -7.67
C SER A 183 6.02 1.60 -7.09
N PHE A 184 4.95 2.04 -6.40
CA PHE A 184 5.04 3.14 -5.41
C PHE A 184 6.17 2.89 -4.39
N GLY A 185 6.59 1.63 -4.29
CA GLY A 185 7.74 1.17 -3.54
C GLY A 185 9.05 1.87 -3.83
N SER A 186 9.29 2.58 -4.94
CA SER A 186 10.59 3.27 -5.10
C SER A 186 10.79 4.39 -4.08
N CYS A 187 9.72 5.11 -3.71
CA CYS A 187 9.77 6.16 -2.70
C CYS A 187 9.80 5.60 -1.27
N VAL A 188 9.00 4.57 -0.98
CA VAL A 188 8.90 4.02 0.38
C VAL A 188 9.96 2.97 0.71
N ARG A 189 10.62 2.38 -0.31
CA ARG A 189 11.78 1.49 -0.14
C ARG A 189 13.01 2.23 0.40
N TRP A 190 13.11 3.56 0.21
CA TRP A 190 14.05 4.40 0.93
C TRP A 190 13.71 4.49 2.43
N LEU A 191 12.43 4.67 2.77
CA LEU A 191 11.96 4.72 4.17
C LEU A 191 12.23 3.40 4.93
N LEU A 192 12.04 2.25 4.28
CA LEU A 192 12.38 0.92 4.83
C LEU A 192 13.88 0.74 5.09
N ARG A 193 14.77 1.47 4.39
CA ARG A 193 16.21 1.46 4.66
C ARG A 193 16.56 2.17 5.97
N LEU A 194 15.75 3.15 6.38
CA LEU A 194 15.89 3.87 7.65
C LEU A 194 15.25 3.11 8.82
N LEU A 195 14.07 2.52 8.65
CA LEU A 195 13.37 1.81 9.73
C LEU A 195 13.94 0.42 10.07
N ARG A 196 14.84 -0.14 9.24
CA ARG A 196 15.49 -1.45 9.47
C ARG A 196 17.03 -1.39 9.50
N GLY A 197 17.62 -0.21 9.69
CA GLY A 197 19.06 -0.04 9.98
C GLY A 197 19.41 -0.34 11.44
N PRO A 198 20.68 -0.67 11.76
CA PRO A 198 21.05 -1.17 13.08
C PRO A 198 20.82 -0.11 14.15
N ILE A 199 20.04 -0.49 15.16
CA ILE A 199 19.95 0.18 16.44
C ILE A 199 21.38 0.25 17.02
N PHE A 200 22.07 1.37 16.84
CA PHE A 200 23.18 1.72 17.71
C PHE A 200 22.56 2.15 19.04
N LEU A 201 22.30 1.16 19.90
CA LEU A 201 22.28 1.37 21.35
C LEU A 201 23.72 1.73 21.76
N GLY A 202 24.06 3.01 21.61
CA GLY A 202 25.19 3.61 22.31
C GLY A 202 24.80 3.79 23.76
N PHE A 203 25.09 2.79 24.58
CA PHE A 203 25.28 3.01 26.02
C PHE A 203 26.52 3.88 26.18
N SER A 204 26.39 4.98 26.93
CA SER A 204 27.50 5.57 27.68
C SER A 204 27.14 5.58 29.15
#